data_AF-A0A8J5BJA7-F1
#
_entry.id   AF-A0A8J5BJA7-F1
#
_cell.length_a   1.000
_cell.length_b   1.000
_cell.length_c   1.000
_cell.angle_alpha   90.00
_cell.angle_beta   90.00
_cell.angle_gamma   90.00
#
_symmetry.space_group_name_H-M   'P 1'
#
loop_
_entity.id
_entity.type
_entity.pdbx_description
1 polymer ?
#
loop_
_entity_poly.entity_id
_entity_poly.type
_entity_poly.pdbx_seq_one_letter_code
_entity_poly.pdbx_strand_id
1 'polypeptide(L)'
;MAPRKTRLPAFIGAAAAAAAVAYLVYSFAVKSDSDQDSFDAVESQSSSKKTAKSPKNSKITLVVSQELAQSPQIDFKQLMQVHPNLVVIVPPMVANKVHRALKSSVGHEHSHKIIRCDTDVGVIHVIKHIRPDLALISDGVGDNIQGEVKRFVGSSEALGEGAVERLAEL
;
A
#
# COMPACT_ATOMS: atom_id res chain seq x y z
N MET A 1 -56.44 -27.98 -23.07
CA MET A 1 -56.56 -26.57 -22.63
C MET A 1 -56.91 -26.59 -21.15
N ALA A 2 -55.94 -26.34 -20.27
CA ALA A 2 -56.06 -26.40 -18.81
C ALA A 2 -55.05 -25.41 -18.17
N PRO A 3 -55.37 -24.81 -17.00
CA PRO A 3 -54.80 -23.52 -16.60
C PRO A 3 -53.41 -23.57 -15.94
N ARG A 4 -52.66 -22.47 -16.20
CA ARG A 4 -51.33 -22.13 -15.68
C ARG A 4 -51.33 -22.00 -14.15
N LYS A 5 -50.34 -22.59 -13.48
CA LYS A 5 -49.98 -22.29 -12.08
C LYS A 5 -48.64 -21.58 -12.07
N THR A 6 -48.69 -20.25 -12.01
CA THR A 6 -47.57 -19.35 -11.75
C THR A 6 -47.08 -19.55 -10.31
N ARG A 7 -45.83 -19.98 -10.13
CA ARG A 7 -45.13 -19.88 -8.85
C ARG A 7 -44.16 -18.72 -8.95
N LEU A 8 -44.53 -17.59 -8.34
CA LEU A 8 -43.62 -16.47 -8.07
C LEU A 8 -42.80 -16.84 -6.82
N PRO A 9 -41.46 -16.86 -6.87
CA PRO A 9 -40.66 -16.75 -5.67
C PRO A 9 -40.65 -15.29 -5.20
N ALA A 10 -41.04 -15.11 -3.93
CA ALA A 10 -41.08 -13.85 -3.22
C ALA A 10 -39.68 -13.21 -3.11
N PHE A 11 -39.58 -11.94 -3.50
CA PHE A 11 -38.44 -11.09 -3.16
C PHE A 11 -38.47 -10.80 -1.66
N ILE A 12 -37.64 -11.52 -0.89
CA ILE A 12 -37.39 -11.23 0.51
C ILE A 12 -36.08 -10.43 0.60
N GLY A 13 -36.22 -9.15 0.93
CA GLY A 13 -35.37 -8.42 1.87
C GLY A 13 -33.88 -8.24 1.52
N ALA A 14 -33.53 -7.01 1.12
CA ALA A 14 -32.21 -6.45 1.41
C ALA A 14 -32.26 -4.91 1.42
N ALA A 15 -33.06 -4.33 2.32
CA ALA A 15 -33.05 -2.89 2.60
C ALA A 15 -32.27 -2.63 3.90
N ALA A 16 -30.95 -2.86 3.89
CA ALA A 16 -30.09 -2.59 5.04
C ALA A 16 -28.62 -2.30 4.66
N ALA A 17 -28.35 -1.69 3.50
CA ALA A 17 -26.98 -1.43 3.04
C ALA A 17 -26.64 0.06 2.81
N ALA A 18 -27.56 1.00 3.06
CA ALA A 18 -27.33 2.42 2.76
C ALA A 18 -26.66 3.21 3.90
N ALA A 19 -26.82 2.78 5.15
CA ALA A 19 -26.30 3.54 6.31
C ALA A 19 -24.77 3.44 6.47
N ALA A 20 -24.14 2.33 6.06
CA ALA A 20 -22.70 2.13 6.21
C ALA A 20 -21.87 3.00 5.24
N VAL A 21 -22.38 3.24 4.02
CA VAL A 21 -21.67 4.00 3.00
C VAL A 21 -21.64 5.50 3.33
N ALA A 22 -22.69 6.03 3.94
CA ALA A 22 -22.75 7.44 4.33
C ALA A 22 -21.71 7.80 5.41
N TYR A 23 -21.42 6.88 6.34
CA TYR A 23 -20.43 7.09 7.39
C TYR A 23 -18.99 7.12 6.84
N LEU A 24 -18.71 6.31 5.81
CA LEU A 24 -17.41 6.28 5.13
C LEU A 24 -17.12 7.56 4.35
N VAL A 25 -18.12 8.17 3.71
CA VAL A 25 -17.93 9.44 2.99
C VAL A 25 -17.82 10.63 3.95
N TYR A 26 -18.60 10.65 5.04
CA TYR A 26 -18.58 11.76 6.00
C TYR A 26 -17.26 11.85 6.80
N SER A 27 -16.71 10.71 7.20
CA SER A 27 -15.41 10.67 7.90
C SER A 27 -14.23 11.10 7.02
N PHE A 28 -14.35 10.97 5.68
CA PHE A 28 -13.37 11.48 4.72
C PHE A 28 -13.47 12.99 4.50
N ALA A 29 -14.67 13.57 4.60
CA ALA A 29 -14.90 14.99 4.33
C ALA A 29 -14.63 15.90 5.54
N VAL A 30 -14.95 15.46 6.77
CA VAL A 30 -14.87 16.33 7.96
C VAL A 30 -13.48 16.36 8.60
N LYS A 31 -12.60 15.40 8.31
CA LYS A 31 -11.26 15.33 8.91
C LYS A 31 -10.20 16.22 8.24
N SER A 32 -10.61 17.20 7.44
CA SER A 32 -9.71 18.11 6.72
C SER A 32 -9.63 19.53 7.29
N ASP A 33 -10.39 19.87 8.34
CA ASP A 33 -10.36 21.21 8.95
C ASP A 33 -10.41 21.09 10.49
N SER A 34 -9.24 21.07 11.15
CA SER A 34 -9.08 21.38 12.58
C SER A 34 -7.59 21.65 12.90
N ASP A 35 -7.24 22.92 12.68
CA ASP A 35 -6.52 23.83 13.57
C ASP A 35 -4.98 23.87 13.73
N GLN A 36 -4.57 25.14 13.82
CA GLN A 36 -3.28 25.82 13.83
C GLN A 36 -2.63 25.94 15.22
N ASP A 37 -1.32 26.22 15.17
CA ASP A 37 -0.49 27.09 16.05
C ASP A 37 -0.36 26.83 17.56
N SER A 38 0.89 26.67 18.02
CA SER A 38 1.55 27.60 18.96
C SER A 38 3.03 27.28 19.21
N PHE A 39 3.82 28.34 19.34
CA PHE A 39 5.27 28.45 19.57
C PHE A 39 5.58 28.46 21.08
N ASP A 40 6.63 27.78 21.58
CA ASP A 40 7.70 28.38 22.41
C ASP A 40 8.81 27.39 22.91
N ALA A 41 9.98 28.01 23.07
CA ALA A 41 11.29 27.75 23.65
C ALA A 41 11.67 26.52 24.54
N VAL A 42 12.85 25.97 24.19
CA VAL A 42 14.09 25.80 24.99
C VAL A 42 14.31 24.57 25.92
N GLU A 43 15.40 23.87 25.56
CA GLU A 43 16.40 23.12 26.35
C GLU A 43 16.25 21.61 26.65
N SER A 44 17.05 20.86 25.87
CA SER A 44 17.91 19.73 26.26
C SER A 44 17.39 18.71 27.27
N GLN A 45 16.97 17.55 26.75
CA GLN A 45 17.61 16.29 27.14
C GLN A 45 17.31 15.19 26.12
N SER A 46 18.39 14.55 25.69
CA SER A 46 18.46 13.37 24.85
C SER A 46 17.44 12.30 25.25
N SER A 47 16.38 12.17 24.47
CA SER A 47 15.66 10.91 24.30
C SER A 47 14.99 10.94 22.93
N SER A 48 15.44 10.05 22.05
CA SER A 48 14.92 9.86 20.70
C SER A 48 13.48 9.33 20.78
N LYS A 49 12.53 10.23 21.07
CA LYS A 49 11.11 10.05 20.81
C LYS A 49 10.93 10.04 19.30
N LYS A 50 10.69 8.85 18.75
CA LYS A 50 10.16 8.68 17.39
C LYS A 50 8.84 9.42 17.32
N THR A 51 8.87 10.65 16.82
CA THR A 51 7.67 11.35 16.41
C THR A 51 7.04 10.52 15.31
N ALA A 52 5.86 9.97 15.60
CA ALA A 52 5.01 9.36 14.60
C ALA A 52 4.67 10.45 13.57
N LYS A 53 5.48 10.53 12.50
CA LYS A 53 5.16 11.33 11.32
C LYS A 53 3.77 10.90 10.87
N SER A 54 2.89 11.87 10.63
CA SER A 54 1.59 11.59 10.05
C SER A 54 1.77 10.75 8.76
N PRO A 55 0.96 9.69 8.56
CA PRO A 55 1.22 8.69 7.51
C PRO A 55 1.26 9.27 6.08
N LYS A 56 0.50 10.35 5.86
CA LYS A 56 0.22 10.96 4.54
C LYS A 56 1.43 11.46 3.75
N ASN A 57 2.63 11.58 4.34
CA ASN A 57 3.82 12.05 3.61
C ASN A 57 5.06 11.18 3.83
N SER A 58 4.88 9.95 4.32
CA SER A 58 5.99 9.00 4.48
C SER A 58 6.46 8.50 3.12
N LYS A 59 7.77 8.36 2.94
CA LYS A 59 8.35 7.72 1.74
C LYS A 59 8.24 6.21 1.91
N ILE A 60 7.38 5.57 1.13
CA ILE A 60 7.13 4.13 1.24
C ILE A 60 7.78 3.43 0.06
N THR A 61 8.45 2.32 0.31
CA THR A 61 8.93 1.42 -0.74
C THR A 61 8.35 0.04 -0.54
N LEU A 62 7.76 -0.51 -1.59
CA LEU A 62 7.16 -1.84 -1.61
C LEU A 62 7.99 -2.75 -2.51
N VAL A 63 8.61 -3.78 -1.94
CA VAL A 63 9.30 -4.83 -2.70
C VAL A 63 8.33 -5.98 -2.89
N VAL A 64 7.91 -6.23 -4.13
CA VAL A 64 6.83 -7.18 -4.43
C VAL A 64 7.37 -8.58 -4.73
N SER A 65 6.73 -9.61 -4.19
CA SER A 65 6.91 -11.00 -4.66
C SER A 65 6.08 -11.27 -5.91
N GLN A 66 6.32 -12.42 -6.55
CA GLN A 66 5.57 -12.81 -7.74
C GLN A 66 4.08 -13.02 -7.42
N GLU A 67 3.78 -13.57 -6.25
CA GLU A 67 2.42 -13.81 -5.77
C GLU A 67 1.70 -12.49 -5.48
N LEU A 68 2.39 -11.56 -4.80
CA LEU A 68 1.82 -10.25 -4.48
C LEU A 68 1.51 -9.44 -5.75
N ALA A 69 2.41 -9.48 -6.74
CA ALA A 69 2.24 -8.77 -8.00
C ALA A 69 1.13 -9.34 -8.89
N GLN A 70 0.73 -10.60 -8.68
CA GLN A 70 -0.38 -11.26 -9.39
C GLN A 70 -1.67 -11.31 -8.57
N SER A 71 -1.63 -10.91 -7.30
CA SER A 71 -2.79 -11.00 -6.42
C SER A 71 -3.91 -10.07 -6.89
N PRO A 72 -5.12 -10.58 -7.12
CA PRO A 72 -6.27 -9.77 -7.52
C PRO A 72 -6.79 -8.87 -6.39
N GLN A 73 -6.31 -9.07 -5.16
CA GLN A 73 -6.72 -8.29 -3.99
C GLN A 73 -6.05 -6.91 -3.93
N ILE A 74 -4.99 -6.68 -4.71
CA ILE A 74 -4.17 -5.47 -4.60
C ILE A 74 -4.34 -4.63 -5.86
N ASP A 75 -5.07 -3.52 -5.73
CA ASP A 75 -5.07 -2.48 -6.75
C ASP A 75 -3.90 -1.52 -6.52
N PHE A 76 -2.78 -1.81 -7.18
CA PHE A 76 -1.58 -0.97 -7.14
C PHE A 76 -1.84 0.46 -7.65
N LYS A 77 -2.82 0.65 -8.54
CA LYS A 77 -3.17 1.98 -9.05
C LYS A 77 -3.79 2.81 -7.94
N GLN A 78 -4.79 2.26 -7.25
CA GLN A 78 -5.42 2.92 -6.11
C GLN A 78 -4.41 3.17 -4.99
N LEU A 79 -3.54 2.20 -4.71
CA LEU A 79 -2.51 2.34 -3.68
C LEU A 79 -1.55 3.50 -3.98
N MET A 80 -1.13 3.66 -5.24
CA MET A 80 -0.26 4.78 -5.64
C MET A 80 -0.97 6.14 -5.68
N GLN A 81 -2.30 6.16 -5.76
CA GLN A 81 -3.11 7.38 -5.65
C GLN A 81 -3.24 7.83 -4.20
N VAL A 82 -3.45 6.88 -3.27
CA VAL A 82 -3.50 7.15 -1.83
C VAL A 82 -2.11 7.55 -1.33
N HIS A 83 -1.07 6.87 -1.81
CA HIS A 83 0.33 7.07 -1.41
C HIS A 83 1.16 7.65 -2.55
N PRO A 84 1.20 8.98 -2.73
CA PRO A 84 1.93 9.60 -3.83
C PRO A 84 3.45 9.36 -3.77
N ASN A 85 4.00 9.12 -2.58
CA ASN A 85 5.43 8.83 -2.38
C ASN A 85 5.76 7.33 -2.34
N LEU A 86 4.85 6.47 -2.80
CA LEU A 86 5.08 5.03 -2.90
C LEU A 86 5.92 4.69 -4.13
N VAL A 87 6.98 3.91 -3.94
CA VAL A 87 7.77 3.30 -5.01
C VAL A 87 7.65 1.79 -4.93
N VAL A 88 7.41 1.13 -6.06
CA VAL A 88 7.32 -0.33 -6.15
C VAL A 88 8.57 -0.87 -6.81
N ILE A 89 9.26 -1.77 -6.13
CA ILE A 89 10.45 -2.46 -6.63
C ILE A 89 10.08 -3.88 -6.98
N VAL A 90 10.37 -4.28 -8.22
CA VAL A 90 10.17 -5.62 -8.73
C VAL A 90 11.52 -6.35 -8.72
N PRO A 91 11.72 -7.34 -7.82
CA PRO A 91 12.96 -8.10 -7.70
C PRO A 91 13.13 -9.10 -8.86
N PRO A 92 14.35 -9.62 -9.09
CA PRO A 92 14.65 -10.48 -10.25
C PRO A 92 13.88 -11.81 -10.29
N MET A 93 13.44 -12.29 -9.13
CA MET A 93 12.61 -13.49 -9.00
C MET A 93 11.23 -13.34 -9.64
N VAL A 94 10.76 -12.11 -9.88
CA VAL A 94 9.47 -11.85 -10.52
C VAL A 94 9.63 -11.88 -12.04
N ALA A 95 8.89 -12.75 -12.70
CA ALA A 95 8.97 -12.89 -14.15
C ALA A 95 8.63 -11.58 -14.90
N ASN A 96 9.35 -11.32 -15.99
CA ASN A 96 9.19 -10.10 -16.82
C ASN A 96 7.77 -9.86 -17.32
N LYS A 97 7.02 -10.93 -17.56
CA LYS A 97 5.60 -10.86 -17.98
C LYS A 97 4.75 -10.20 -16.88
N VAL A 98 5.02 -10.50 -15.62
CA VAL A 98 4.32 -9.95 -14.45
C VAL A 98 4.63 -8.48 -14.28
N HIS A 99 5.90 -8.09 -14.39
CA HIS A 99 6.29 -6.67 -14.39
C HIS A 99 5.58 -5.87 -15.49
N ARG A 100 5.45 -6.43 -16.70
CA ARG A 100 4.73 -5.78 -17.80
C ARG A 100 3.24 -5.65 -17.49
N ALA A 101 2.61 -6.72 -16.98
CA ALA A 101 1.21 -6.70 -16.58
C ALA A 101 0.94 -5.66 -15.47
N LEU A 102 1.82 -5.58 -14.47
CA LEU A 102 1.76 -4.60 -13.39
C LEU A 102 1.85 -3.17 -13.93
N LYS A 103 2.82 -2.88 -14.80
CA LYS A 103 2.94 -1.57 -15.45
C LYS A 103 1.71 -1.20 -16.28
N SER A 104 1.12 -2.17 -16.99
CA SER A 104 -0.09 -1.96 -17.77
C SER A 104 -1.33 -1.73 -16.88
N SER A 105 -1.44 -2.41 -15.75
CA SER A 105 -2.55 -2.27 -14.80
C SER A 105 -2.56 -0.89 -14.12
N VAL A 106 -1.38 -0.41 -13.73
CA VAL A 106 -1.22 0.88 -13.05
C VAL A 106 -1.41 2.07 -14.00
N GLY A 107 -1.10 1.89 -15.28
CA GLY A 107 -1.20 2.93 -16.31
C GLY A 107 0.02 3.84 -16.38
N HIS A 108 0.04 4.71 -17.40
CA HIS A 108 1.21 5.55 -17.70
C HIS A 108 1.56 6.53 -16.57
N GLU A 109 0.56 7.04 -15.86
CA GLU A 109 0.71 8.07 -14.82
C GLU A 109 1.60 7.66 -13.66
N HIS A 110 1.61 6.37 -13.28
CA HIS A 110 2.45 5.89 -12.17
C HIS A 110 3.46 4.81 -12.59
N SER A 111 3.55 4.51 -13.89
CA SER A 111 4.50 3.53 -14.44
C SER A 111 5.97 3.81 -14.09
N HIS A 112 6.34 5.09 -13.89
CA HIS A 112 7.68 5.54 -13.50
C HIS A 112 8.03 5.19 -12.05
N LYS A 113 7.03 4.91 -11.20
CA LYS A 113 7.23 4.49 -9.80
C LYS A 113 7.50 2.99 -9.66
N ILE A 114 7.47 2.24 -10.76
CA ILE A 114 7.74 0.80 -10.79
C ILE A 114 9.16 0.58 -11.32
N ILE A 115 10.06 0.18 -10.42
CA ILE A 115 11.47 -0.06 -10.69
C ILE A 115 11.72 -1.55 -10.76
N ARG A 116 12.13 -2.05 -11.93
CA ARG A 116 12.57 -3.44 -12.09
C ARG A 116 14.05 -3.55 -11.78
N CYS A 117 14.41 -4.57 -11.01
CA CYS A 117 15.80 -4.93 -10.74
C CYS A 117 16.11 -6.31 -11.33
N ASP A 118 17.30 -6.46 -11.91
CA ASP A 118 17.77 -7.74 -12.46
C ASP A 118 18.62 -8.55 -11.46
N THR A 119 18.96 -7.96 -10.31
CA THR A 119 19.72 -8.63 -9.23
C THR A 119 19.22 -8.18 -7.86
N ASP A 120 19.40 -9.02 -6.84
CA ASP A 120 19.06 -8.68 -5.45
C ASP A 120 19.94 -7.54 -4.92
N VAL A 121 21.20 -7.47 -5.35
CA VAL A 121 22.11 -6.36 -5.08
C VAL A 121 21.54 -5.05 -5.66
N GLY A 122 20.96 -5.12 -6.86
CA GLY A 122 20.26 -4.00 -7.48
C GLY A 122 19.09 -3.50 -6.63
N VAL A 123 18.27 -4.41 -6.10
CA VAL A 123 17.16 -4.06 -5.19
C VAL A 123 17.68 -3.29 -3.97
N ILE A 124 18.73 -3.81 -3.33
CA ILE A 124 19.35 -3.17 -2.17
C ILE A 124 19.89 -1.76 -2.53
N HIS A 125 20.55 -1.61 -3.68
CA HIS A 125 21.07 -0.32 -4.13
C HIS A 125 19.96 0.69 -4.42
N VAL A 126 18.86 0.26 -5.03
CA VAL A 126 17.69 1.12 -5.26
C VAL A 126 17.11 1.60 -3.92
N ILE A 127 16.94 0.70 -2.94
CA ILE A 127 16.44 1.05 -1.61
C ILE A 127 17.39 2.03 -0.90
N LYS A 128 18.71 1.78 -0.98
CA LYS A 128 19.77 2.67 -0.45
C LYS A 128 19.71 4.08 -1.05
N HIS A 129 19.32 4.19 -2.32
CA HIS A 129 19.22 5.47 -3.03
C HIS A 129 17.92 6.22 -2.67
N ILE A 130 16.79 5.51 -2.65
CA ILE A 130 15.48 6.10 -2.33
C ILE A 130 15.41 6.56 -0.86
N ARG A 131 16.01 5.76 0.05
CA ARG A 131 15.94 5.94 1.51
C ARG A 131 14.50 6.14 2.00
N PRO A 132 13.64 5.12 1.85
CA PRO A 132 12.28 5.21 2.35
C PRO A 132 12.25 5.37 3.88
N ASP A 133 11.19 5.99 4.39
CA ASP A 133 10.88 5.97 5.82
C ASP A 133 10.38 4.56 6.22
N LEU A 134 9.62 3.91 5.32
CA LEU A 134 9.06 2.57 5.50
C LEU A 134 9.35 1.68 4.28
N ALA A 135 10.00 0.54 4.50
CA ALA A 135 10.18 -0.49 3.49
C ALA A 135 9.31 -1.70 3.83
N LEU A 136 8.42 -2.04 2.91
CA LEU A 136 7.57 -3.20 3.00
C LEU A 136 8.10 -4.25 2.03
N ILE A 137 8.50 -5.41 2.55
CA ILE A 137 9.12 -6.47 1.76
C ILE A 137 8.21 -7.69 1.79
N SER A 138 7.71 -8.12 0.63
CA SER A 138 6.93 -9.36 0.53
C SER A 138 7.66 -10.57 1.08
N ASP A 139 6.91 -11.46 1.72
CA ASP A 139 7.39 -12.77 2.09
C ASP A 139 7.87 -13.54 0.84
N GLY A 140 8.95 -14.30 1.01
CA GLY A 140 9.63 -15.00 -0.08
C GLY A 140 10.60 -14.14 -0.91
N VAL A 141 10.71 -12.83 -0.63
CA VAL A 141 11.78 -11.99 -1.19
C VAL A 141 13.03 -12.16 -0.32
N GLY A 142 14.12 -12.63 -0.94
CA GLY A 142 15.27 -13.26 -0.29
C GLY A 142 15.76 -12.61 1.01
N ASP A 143 16.05 -13.47 2.00
CA ASP A 143 16.42 -13.10 3.39
C ASP A 143 17.56 -12.08 3.48
N ASN A 144 18.48 -12.12 2.51
CA ASN A 144 19.61 -11.19 2.41
C ASN A 144 19.15 -9.73 2.23
N ILE A 145 18.05 -9.50 1.51
CA ILE A 145 17.49 -8.17 1.29
C ILE A 145 16.93 -7.63 2.60
N GLN A 146 16.14 -8.41 3.34
CA GLN A 146 15.54 -7.97 4.60
C GLN A 146 16.60 -7.60 5.66
N GLY A 147 17.68 -8.37 5.73
CA GLY A 147 18.78 -8.11 6.67
C GLY A 147 19.55 -6.82 6.39
N GLU A 148 19.83 -6.52 5.11
CA GLU A 148 20.54 -5.30 4.73
C GLU A 148 19.66 -4.05 4.79
N VAL A 149 18.40 -4.15 4.37
CA VAL A 149 17.48 -3.00 4.26
C VAL A 149 17.25 -2.31 5.60
N LYS A 150 17.25 -3.06 6.72
CA LYS A 150 17.15 -2.51 8.08
C LYS A 150 18.21 -1.46 8.42
N ARG A 151 19.36 -1.46 7.72
CA ARG A 151 20.45 -0.49 7.95
C ARG A 151 20.23 0.85 7.24
N PHE A 152 19.33 0.89 6.25
CA PHE A 152 19.17 2.02 5.35
C PHE A 152 17.79 2.67 5.42
N VAL A 153 16.87 2.07 6.17
CA VAL A 153 15.45 2.45 6.23
C VAL A 153 15.05 2.70 7.69
N GLY A 154 14.20 3.70 7.92
CA GLY A 154 13.72 4.05 9.26
C GLY A 154 12.91 2.92 9.93
N SER A 155 12.09 2.21 9.16
CA SER A 155 11.34 1.03 9.57
C SER A 155 11.20 0.02 8.42
N SER A 156 11.31 -1.28 8.71
CA SER A 156 11.09 -2.34 7.72
C SER A 156 10.07 -3.35 8.24
N GLU A 157 9.09 -3.71 7.42
CA GLU A 157 8.09 -4.73 7.75
C GLU A 157 8.06 -5.80 6.66
N ALA A 158 7.91 -7.06 7.10
CA ALA A 158 7.64 -8.17 6.20
C ALA A 158 6.14 -8.19 5.89
N LEU A 159 5.77 -8.19 4.61
CA LEU A 159 4.38 -8.33 4.16
C LEU A 159 4.05 -9.83 4.04
N GLY A 160 3.31 -10.32 5.03
CA GLY A 160 2.55 -11.57 4.90
C GLY A 160 1.16 -11.37 4.26
N GLU A 161 0.41 -12.47 4.13
CA GLU A 161 -0.91 -12.53 3.47
C GLU A 161 -1.96 -11.51 3.98
N GLY A 162 -1.80 -10.96 5.19
CA GLY A 162 -2.72 -9.95 5.76
C GLY A 162 -2.25 -8.48 5.67
N ALA A 163 -1.10 -8.20 5.05
CA ALA A 163 -0.51 -6.86 5.08
C ALA A 163 -1.10 -5.90 4.03
N VAL A 164 -1.92 -6.41 3.09
CA VAL A 164 -2.68 -5.60 2.12
C VAL A 164 -3.70 -4.69 2.81
N GLU A 165 -4.35 -5.17 3.87
CA GLU A 165 -5.30 -4.38 4.66
C GLU A 165 -4.60 -3.19 5.33
N ARG A 166 -3.35 -3.39 5.79
CA ARG A 166 -2.57 -2.34 6.45
C ARG A 166 -2.04 -1.29 5.48
N LEU A 167 -1.73 -1.67 4.24
CA LEU A 167 -1.37 -0.72 3.17
C LEU A 167 -2.50 0.27 2.85
N ALA A 168 -3.76 -0.13 3.07
CA ALA A 168 -4.93 0.73 2.93
C ALA A 168 -5.24 1.58 4.18
N GLU A 169 -4.71 1.21 5.35
CA GLU A 169 -4.87 1.93 6.62
C GLU A 169 -3.74 2.93 6.91
N LEU A 170 -2.56 2.75 6.29
CA LEU A 170 -1.47 3.73 6.24
C LEU A 170 -1.89 4.94 5.39
#